data_AF-A0A7W3T9J2-F1
#
_entry.id   AF-A0A7W3T9J2-F1
#
_cell.length_a   1.000
_cell.length_b   1.000
_cell.length_c   1.000
_cell.angle_alpha   90.00
_cell.angle_beta   90.00
_cell.angle_gamma   90.00
#
_symmetry.space_group_name_H-M   'P 1'
#
loop_
_entity.id
_entity.type
_entity.pdbx_description
1 polymer ?
#
loop_
_entity_poly.entity_id
_entity_poly.type
_entity_poly.pdbx_seq_one_letter_code
_entity_poly.pdbx_strand_id
1 'polypeptide(L)'
;PPHFDLRPIAKSESRLKVLTRLIKRKDVTSLINACDAGREGELIFRLIAQHANTKLPVKRLWLQSMTPQSIRDGFGKLRSNEDMMPLADAARCRSEADWLVGINGTRAMTAFNSKGGGFFLTTVGRVQTPT
;
A
#
# COMPACT_ATOMS: atom_id res chain seq x y z
N PRO A 1 11.12 -11.51 7.59
CA PRO A 1 10.70 -12.83 7.07
C PRO A 1 11.28 -13.01 5.66
N PRO A 2 11.42 -14.24 5.14
CA PRO A 2 11.88 -14.43 3.76
C PRO A 2 10.88 -13.84 2.73
N HIS A 3 9.58 -13.86 3.04
CA HIS A 3 8.52 -13.21 2.25
C HIS A 3 7.49 -12.54 3.17
N PHE A 4 6.85 -11.47 2.68
CA PHE A 4 5.77 -10.78 3.38
C PHE A 4 4.41 -11.23 2.87
N ASP A 5 3.56 -11.69 3.79
CA ASP A 5 2.17 -12.03 3.50
C ASP A 5 1.24 -10.84 3.69
N LEU A 6 0.21 -10.75 2.84
CA LEU A 6 -0.82 -9.73 2.92
C LEU A 6 -2.12 -10.34 3.41
N ARG A 7 -2.79 -9.64 4.33
CA ARG A 7 -4.12 -10.02 4.82
C ARG A 7 -5.12 -8.88 4.59
N PRO A 8 -6.32 -9.16 4.06
CA PRO A 8 -7.37 -8.16 3.98
C PRO A 8 -7.70 -7.58 5.37
N ILE A 9 -7.94 -6.27 5.41
CA ILE A 9 -8.45 -5.61 6.61
C ILE A 9 -9.95 -5.92 6.71
N ALA A 10 -10.38 -6.53 7.81
CA ALA A 10 -11.76 -6.99 8.01
C ALA A 10 -12.80 -5.90 7.70
N LYS A 11 -12.55 -4.66 8.15
CA LYS A 11 -13.47 -3.52 7.93
C LYS A 11 -13.68 -3.16 6.45
N SER A 12 -12.69 -3.39 5.59
CA SER A 12 -12.75 -3.03 4.16
C SER A 12 -12.87 -4.23 3.22
N GLU A 13 -13.03 -5.43 3.76
CA GLU A 13 -13.08 -6.68 2.99
C GLU A 13 -14.21 -6.68 1.94
N SER A 14 -15.38 -6.13 2.27
CA SER A 14 -16.51 -6.02 1.34
C SER A 14 -16.15 -5.20 0.10
N ARG A 15 -15.41 -4.10 0.26
CA ARG A 15 -14.92 -3.25 -0.84
C ARG A 15 -13.85 -3.98 -1.66
N LEU A 16 -12.94 -4.69 -1.01
CA LEU A 16 -11.92 -5.49 -1.70
C LEU A 16 -12.55 -6.59 -2.58
N LYS A 17 -13.60 -7.26 -2.09
CA LYS A 17 -14.36 -8.25 -2.87
C LYS A 17 -15.01 -7.63 -4.10
N VAL A 18 -15.61 -6.45 -3.97
CA VAL A 18 -16.20 -5.71 -5.11
C VAL A 18 -15.12 -5.38 -6.14
N LEU A 19 -13.98 -4.81 -5.72
CA LEU A 19 -12.88 -4.48 -6.62
C LEU A 19 -12.33 -5.72 -7.32
N THR A 20 -12.08 -6.81 -6.58
CA THR A 20 -11.58 -8.07 -7.13
C THR A 20 -12.52 -8.63 -8.19
N ARG A 21 -13.83 -8.58 -7.95
CA ARG A 21 -14.84 -9.01 -8.93
C ARG A 21 -14.83 -8.12 -10.17
N LEU A 22 -14.74 -6.79 -10.01
CA LEU A 22 -14.69 -5.86 -11.14
C LEU A 22 -13.44 -6.06 -11.99
N ILE A 23 -12.27 -6.21 -11.36
CA ILE A 23 -10.98 -6.44 -12.03
C ILE A 23 -11.00 -7.72 -12.87
N LYS A 24 -11.71 -8.77 -12.41
CA LYS A 24 -11.77 -10.08 -13.08
C LYS A 24 -12.85 -10.20 -14.16
N ARG A 25 -13.61 -9.13 -14.44
CA ARG A 25 -14.60 -9.16 -15.52
C ARG A 25 -13.91 -9.31 -16.87
N LYS A 26 -14.54 -10.04 -17.79
CA LYS A 26 -13.98 -10.35 -19.12
C LYS A 26 -13.87 -9.12 -20.04
N ASP A 27 -14.73 -8.12 -19.83
CA ASP A 27 -14.75 -6.89 -20.62
C ASP A 27 -13.72 -5.85 -20.15
N VAL A 28 -13.06 -6.08 -19.01
CA VAL A 28 -12.02 -5.20 -18.49
C VAL A 28 -10.66 -5.59 -19.07
N THR A 29 -10.09 -4.69 -19.86
CA THR A 29 -8.84 -4.93 -20.61
C THR A 29 -7.61 -4.27 -20.00
N SER A 30 -7.81 -3.31 -19.08
CA SER A 30 -6.73 -2.56 -18.44
C SER A 30 -7.20 -1.96 -17.12
N LEU A 31 -6.25 -1.56 -16.28
CA LEU A 31 -6.51 -0.88 -15.02
C LEU A 31 -5.83 0.48 -14.99
N ILE A 32 -6.51 1.46 -14.40
CA ILE A 32 -5.95 2.80 -14.19
C ILE A 32 -5.83 3.02 -12.69
N ASN A 33 -4.61 3.19 -12.20
CA ASN A 33 -4.37 3.62 -10.84
C ASN A 33 -4.68 5.11 -10.72
N ALA A 34 -5.81 5.43 -10.10
CA ALA A 34 -6.28 6.78 -9.82
C ALA A 34 -6.20 7.16 -8.33
N CYS A 35 -5.45 6.42 -7.52
CA CYS A 35 -5.19 6.79 -6.12
C CYS A 35 -4.38 8.09 -6.04
N ASP A 36 -4.31 8.70 -4.86
CA ASP A 36 -3.58 9.96 -4.65
C ASP A 36 -2.14 9.91 -5.20
N ALA A 37 -1.68 11.04 -5.72
CA ALA A 37 -0.35 11.20 -6.31
C ALA A 37 0.75 11.14 -5.22
N GLY A 38 1.17 9.93 -4.88
CA GLY A 38 2.21 9.70 -3.88
C GLY A 38 2.50 8.23 -3.63
N ARG A 39 3.46 7.97 -2.73
CA ARG A 39 3.90 6.61 -2.36
C ARG A 39 2.75 5.73 -1.84
N GLU A 40 1.92 6.26 -0.94
CA GLU A 40 0.84 5.49 -0.34
C GLU A 40 -0.24 5.12 -1.37
N GLY A 41 -0.62 6.07 -2.23
CA GLY A 41 -1.58 5.79 -3.30
C GLY A 41 -1.06 4.73 -4.29
N GLU A 42 0.24 4.77 -4.62
CA GLU A 42 0.87 3.75 -5.45
C GLU A 42 0.84 2.36 -4.76
N LEU A 43 1.22 2.31 -3.48
CA LEU A 43 1.27 1.07 -2.72
C LEU A 43 -0.12 0.44 -2.57
N ILE A 44 -1.13 1.22 -2.18
CA ILE A 44 -2.51 0.73 -1.98
C ILE A 44 -3.02 0.03 -3.24
N PHE A 45 -2.91 0.69 -4.40
CA PHE A 45 -3.36 0.11 -5.67
C PHE A 45 -2.62 -1.19 -5.99
N ARG A 46 -1.30 -1.22 -5.83
CA ARG A 46 -0.49 -2.40 -6.13
C ARG A 46 -0.81 -3.58 -5.23
N LEU A 47 -1.04 -3.35 -3.94
CA LEU A 47 -1.45 -4.42 -3.02
C LEU A 47 -2.81 -5.00 -3.42
N ILE A 48 -3.75 -4.16 -3.88
CA ILE A 48 -5.06 -4.62 -4.39
C ILE A 48 -4.89 -5.41 -5.69
N ALA A 49 -4.09 -4.92 -6.64
CA ALA A 49 -3.82 -5.61 -7.90
C ALA A 49 -3.11 -6.96 -7.68
N GLN A 50 -2.14 -7.00 -6.77
CA GLN A 50 -1.45 -8.22 -6.33
C GLN A 50 -2.44 -9.20 -5.70
N HIS A 51 -3.32 -8.73 -4.80
CA HIS A 51 -4.35 -9.56 -4.18
C HIS A 51 -5.34 -10.13 -5.21
N ALA A 52 -5.73 -9.33 -6.21
CA ALA A 52 -6.59 -9.78 -7.29
C ALA A 52 -5.91 -10.77 -8.26
N ASN A 53 -4.58 -10.91 -8.18
CA ASN A 53 -3.73 -11.69 -9.08
C ASN A 53 -3.98 -11.37 -10.56
N THR A 54 -4.08 -10.07 -10.88
CA THR A 54 -4.35 -9.59 -12.23
C THR A 54 -3.06 -9.45 -13.04
N LYS A 55 -3.15 -9.78 -14.33
CA LYS A 55 -2.09 -9.54 -15.33
C LYS A 55 -2.46 -8.43 -16.31
N LEU A 56 -3.55 -7.72 -16.05
CA LEU A 56 -4.00 -6.63 -16.91
C LEU A 56 -2.96 -5.50 -16.92
N PRO A 57 -2.74 -4.84 -18.07
CA PRO A 57 -1.87 -3.68 -18.14
C PRO A 57 -2.38 -2.57 -17.22
N VAL A 58 -1.46 -1.95 -16.50
CA VAL A 58 -1.72 -0.85 -15.57
C VAL A 58 -1.21 0.46 -16.16
N LYS A 59 -2.00 1.52 -16.02
CA LYS A 59 -1.59 2.91 -16.27
C LYS A 59 -1.80 3.74 -15.02
N ARG A 60 -1.08 4.85 -14.89
CA ARG A 60 -1.18 5.75 -13.74
C ARG A 60 -1.79 7.09 -14.12
N LEU A 61 -2.90 7.42 -13.47
CA LEU A 61 -3.46 8.77 -13.47
C LEU A 61 -2.80 9.57 -12.34
N TRP A 62 -2.11 10.65 -12.69
CA TRP A 62 -1.36 11.48 -11.75
C TRP A 62 -1.98 12.87 -11.65
N LEU A 63 -2.75 13.12 -10.60
CA LEU A 63 -3.48 14.37 -10.41
C LEU A 63 -2.92 15.17 -9.23
N GLN A 64 -2.76 16.48 -9.44
CA GLN A 64 -2.47 17.45 -8.37
C GLN A 64 -3.72 18.22 -7.93
N SER A 65 -4.83 18.09 -8.68
CA SER A 65 -6.10 18.76 -8.44
C SER A 65 -7.26 17.89 -8.91
N MET A 66 -8.41 18.01 -8.25
CA MET A 66 -9.64 17.29 -8.55
C MET A 66 -10.60 18.09 -9.46
N THR A 67 -10.13 19.18 -10.09
CA THR A 67 -10.98 19.92 -11.02
C THR A 67 -11.32 19.08 -12.25
N PRO A 68 -12.52 19.22 -12.84
CA PRO A 68 -12.90 18.46 -14.03
C PRO A 68 -11.90 18.59 -15.19
N GLN A 69 -11.29 19.77 -15.34
CA GLN A 69 -10.26 20.01 -16.36
C GLN A 69 -8.98 19.21 -16.07
N SER A 70 -8.48 19.25 -14.83
CA SER A 70 -7.29 18.49 -14.44
C SER A 70 -7.48 16.99 -14.63
N ILE A 71 -8.69 16.48 -14.36
CA ILE A 71 -9.02 15.07 -14.57
C ILE A 71 -8.94 14.73 -16.06
N ARG A 72 -9.60 15.51 -16.93
CA ARG A 72 -9.57 15.29 -18.39
C ARG A 72 -8.14 15.34 -18.95
N ASP A 73 -7.37 16.34 -18.54
CA ASP A 73 -5.98 16.50 -18.98
C ASP A 73 -5.10 15.34 -18.48
N GLY A 74 -5.34 14.87 -17.24
CA GLY A 74 -4.65 13.73 -16.65
C GLY A 74 -4.91 12.42 -17.39
N PHE A 75 -6.14 12.17 -17.84
CA PHE A 75 -6.46 11.01 -18.68
C PHE A 75 -5.81 11.08 -20.07
N GLY A 76 -5.57 12.28 -20.60
CA GLY A 76 -4.79 12.48 -21.83
C GLY A 76 -3.29 12.20 -21.67
N LYS A 77 -2.78 12.12 -20.42
CA LYS A 77 -1.34 12.03 -20.10
C LYS A 77 -1.05 10.93 -19.07
N LEU A 78 -1.67 9.76 -19.22
CA LEU A 78 -1.45 8.62 -18.33
C LEU A 78 0.01 8.15 -18.37
N ARG A 79 0.61 7.97 -17.19
CA ARG A 79 1.98 7.44 -17.09
C ARG A 79 1.98 5.92 -17.24
N SER A 80 3.09 5.37 -17.72
CA SER A 80 3.26 3.93 -17.85
C SER A 80 3.44 3.25 -16.49
N ASN A 81 3.35 1.92 -16.44
CA ASN A 81 3.63 1.19 -15.21
C ASN A 81 5.13 1.24 -14.88
N GLU A 82 5.97 1.24 -15.91
CA GLU A 82 7.42 1.27 -15.87
C GLU A 82 7.92 2.56 -15.19
N ASP A 83 7.33 3.71 -15.56
CA ASP A 83 7.64 5.02 -14.95
C ASP A 83 7.36 5.03 -13.44
N MET A 84 6.44 4.18 -12.97
CA MET A 84 5.99 4.13 -11.58
C MET A 84 6.72 3.10 -10.74
N MET A 85 7.53 2.21 -11.35
CA MET A 85 8.25 1.16 -10.62
C MET A 85 9.16 1.71 -9.51
N PRO A 86 9.97 2.77 -9.73
CA PRO A 86 10.81 3.32 -8.66
C PRO A 86 9.99 3.82 -7.45
N LEU A 87 8.83 4.44 -7.70
CA LEU A 87 7.94 4.91 -6.62
C LEU A 87 7.29 3.73 -5.87
N ALA A 88 6.92 2.70 -6.60
CA ALA A 88 6.33 1.48 -6.06
C ALA A 88 7.30 0.75 -5.13
N ASP A 89 8.54 0.56 -5.58
CA ASP A 89 9.60 -0.10 -4.82
C ASP A 89 9.92 0.71 -3.55
N ALA A 90 10.06 2.03 -3.68
CA ALA A 90 10.28 2.91 -2.53
C ALA A 90 9.14 2.83 -1.51
N ALA A 91 7.88 2.77 -1.95
CA ALA A 91 6.73 2.66 -1.07
C ALA A 91 6.68 1.29 -0.36
N ARG A 92 6.96 0.20 -1.09
CA ARG A 92 6.99 -1.15 -0.54
C ARG A 92 8.12 -1.34 0.47
N CYS A 93 9.34 -0.93 0.12
CA CYS A 93 10.50 -0.99 1.01
C CYS A 93 10.24 -0.22 2.32
N ARG A 94 9.63 0.97 2.23
CA ARG A 94 9.25 1.74 3.42
C ARG A 94 8.27 0.98 4.31
N SER A 95 7.21 0.43 3.73
CA SER A 95 6.18 -0.31 4.48
C SER A 95 6.77 -1.55 5.17
N GLU A 96 7.62 -2.30 4.47
CA GLU A 96 8.28 -3.50 5.02
C GLU A 96 9.30 -3.14 6.11
N ALA A 97 10.09 -2.07 5.92
CA ALA A 97 11.05 -1.59 6.91
C ALA A 97 10.36 -1.10 8.19
N ASP A 98 9.27 -0.33 8.05
CA ASP A 98 8.49 0.15 9.18
C ASP A 98 7.89 -1.03 9.97
N TRP A 99 7.41 -2.08 9.27
CA TRP A 99 6.93 -3.30 9.90
C TRP A 99 8.04 -4.05 10.65
N LEU A 100 9.20 -4.23 10.03
CA LEU A 100 10.34 -4.95 10.63
C LEU A 100 10.86 -4.26 11.88
N VAL A 101 11.08 -2.95 11.82
CA VAL A 101 11.56 -2.19 12.97
C VAL A 101 10.48 -2.16 14.06
N GLY A 102 9.23 -1.90 13.67
CA GLY A 102 8.12 -1.78 14.60
C GLY A 102 7.86 -3.05 15.40
N ILE A 103 7.72 -4.19 14.71
CA ILE A 103 7.37 -5.46 15.37
C ILE A 103 8.51 -5.99 16.24
N ASN A 104 9.76 -5.93 15.76
CA ASN A 104 10.90 -6.46 16.50
C ASN A 104 11.26 -5.56 17.68
N GLY A 105 11.31 -4.24 17.46
CA GLY A 105 11.61 -3.27 18.51
C GLY A 105 10.55 -3.29 19.62
N THR A 106 9.26 -3.27 19.26
CA THR A 106 8.17 -3.29 20.23
C THR A 106 8.20 -4.57 21.07
N ARG A 107 8.42 -5.74 20.44
CA ARG A 107 8.50 -7.01 21.17
C ARG A 107 9.71 -7.06 22.11
N ALA A 108 10.89 -6.62 21.64
CA ALA A 108 12.10 -6.61 22.44
C ALA A 108 11.97 -5.71 23.67
N MET A 109 11.49 -4.47 23.49
CA MET A 109 11.35 -3.49 24.58
C MET A 109 10.22 -3.86 25.54
N THR A 110 9.09 -4.36 25.04
CA THR A 110 8.01 -4.86 25.89
C THR A 110 8.47 -6.03 26.76
N ALA A 111 9.22 -6.98 26.19
CA ALA A 111 9.77 -8.10 26.94
C ALA A 111 10.80 -7.64 27.99
N PHE A 112 11.66 -6.68 27.65
CA PHE A 112 12.64 -6.12 28.58
C PHE A 112 11.98 -5.42 29.77
N ASN A 113 10.97 -4.57 29.52
CA ASN A 113 10.29 -3.81 30.57
C ASN A 113 9.29 -4.65 31.39
N SER A 114 8.85 -5.79 30.89
CA SER A 114 7.95 -6.72 31.60
C SER A 114 8.69 -7.75 32.46
N LYS A 115 10.03 -7.70 32.54
CA LYS A 115 10.84 -8.67 33.30
C LYS A 115 10.55 -8.69 34.81
N GLY A 116 10.11 -7.57 35.39
CA GLY A 116 9.82 -7.43 36.81
C GLY A 116 8.41 -7.88 37.24
N GLY A 117 7.61 -8.46 36.34
CA GLY A 117 6.19 -8.76 36.54
C GLY A 117 5.29 -7.64 35.99
N GLY A 118 4.11 -8.02 35.50
CA GLY A 118 3.20 -7.11 34.78
C GLY A 118 3.47 -7.06 33.27
N PHE A 119 2.53 -6.53 32.49
CA PHE A 119 2.67 -6.35 31.03
C PHE A 119 2.77 -4.86 30.71
N PHE A 120 3.95 -4.42 30.27
CA PHE A 120 4.22 -3.03 29.93
C PHE A 120 4.50 -2.89 28.43
N LEU A 121 3.44 -2.66 27.64
CA LEU A 121 3.57 -2.44 26.20
C LEU A 121 4.48 -1.23 25.93
N THR A 122 5.65 -1.51 25.37
CA THR A 122 6.65 -0.49 25.03
C THR A 122 6.80 -0.45 23.52
N THR A 123 6.13 0.50 22.88
CA THR A 123 6.12 0.64 21.42
C THR A 123 7.41 1.25 20.92
N VAL A 124 7.92 0.68 19.82
CA VAL A 124 9.10 1.18 19.10
C VAL A 124 8.71 1.32 17.65
N GLY A 125 9.14 2.40 17.00
CA GLY A 125 8.92 2.62 15.58
C GLY A 125 9.96 3.57 15.01
N ARG A 126 10.34 3.36 13.74
CA ARG A 126 11.36 4.16 13.05
C ARG A 126 11.05 5.67 13.07
N VAL A 127 9.77 6.05 13.10
CA VAL A 127 9.34 7.46 13.19
C VAL A 127 8.94 7.82 14.62
N GLN A 128 8.10 7.01 15.27
CA GLN A 128 7.56 7.30 16.60
C GLN A 128 8.64 7.44 17.68
N THR A 129 9.72 6.65 17.63
CA THR A 129 10.75 6.62 18.67
C THR A 129 11.73 7.79 18.63
N PRO A 130 12.24 8.26 17.47
CA PRO A 130 13.13 9.41 17.41
C PRO A 130 12.43 10.78 17.38
N THR A 131 11.09 10.82 17.33
CA THR A 131 10.31 12.07 17.36
C THR A 131 10.01 12.48 18.79
#